data_AF-A0A895YGX8-F1
#
_entry.id   AF-A0A895YGX8-F1
#
_cell.length_a   1.000
_cell.length_b   1.000
_cell.length_c   1.000
_cell.angle_alpha   90.00
_cell.angle_beta   90.00
_cell.angle_gamma   90.00
#
_symmetry.space_group_name_H-M   'P 1'
#
loop_
_entity.id
_entity.type
_entity.pdbx_description
1 polymer ?
#
loop_
_entity_poly.entity_id
_entity_poly.type
_entity_poly.pdbx_seq_one_letter_code
_entity_poly.pdbx_strand_id
1 'polypeptide(L)'
;MDDRALVAALVAGDQRGLESAYRTYADRLLTYCRSMLRDADSAADAVHDTFVIASQRAGQLREPDRLRPWLYAIARNECLRQLRGRARQVPVAEVAEMGESEQDPLAGVREAELQELVWAAAEGLNQGDREVFELSVRHDLPAAEVSVLLGISVAHAHARLSRARAQLERALGALLVARTGQGDCPELATLLSGWDGRLTALLRKRVSRHIEMCDSCAERQRRQLRPAALFSAYAAAPWLLLPAELWPRVQRSSFDPQAGSVREAIDLRAGQLGHDGFPRPLDALRRRRTRLAGASAAAVALLVTAGGLLPLVGSAADAPAAAPTVLPTASALAPPATSTGPAATGPSTNVPATTEPANAPPPPPPVAPPAPPGTTAVGGPPAPLTVTAEASLECVRGQYLLSVEAQASAPVVEAVLTVLADSGPPQEHPMVLAGSTATHRVTAEPFRSVSWSVAVTAASGEQAHTDPVAEPLLACPPG
;
A
#
# COMPACT_ATOMS: atom_id res chain seq x y z
N MET A 1 -32.77 -2.04 14.01
CA MET A 1 -33.50 -1.48 12.84
C MET A 1 -33.21 -2.40 11.68
N ASP A 2 -34.20 -2.81 10.90
CA ASP A 2 -33.97 -3.66 9.72
C ASP A 2 -33.42 -2.84 8.54
N ASP A 3 -32.85 -3.52 7.54
CA ASP A 3 -32.24 -2.89 6.36
C ASP A 3 -33.21 -1.95 5.64
N ARG A 4 -34.49 -2.33 5.53
CA ARG A 4 -35.52 -1.51 4.88
C ARG A 4 -35.78 -0.19 5.60
N ALA A 5 -35.90 -0.20 6.93
CA ALA A 5 -36.08 1.02 7.69
C ALA A 5 -34.84 1.92 7.64
N LEU A 6 -33.63 1.34 7.62
CA LEU A 6 -32.39 2.10 7.42
C LEU A 6 -32.38 2.80 6.05
N VAL A 7 -32.74 2.11 4.97
CA VAL A 7 -32.85 2.71 3.63
C VAL A 7 -33.88 3.83 3.61
N ALA A 8 -35.07 3.61 4.18
CA ALA A 8 -36.10 4.65 4.22
C ALA A 8 -35.64 5.93 4.94
N ALA A 9 -34.92 5.78 6.06
CA ALA A 9 -34.35 6.90 6.80
C ALA A 9 -33.23 7.62 6.01
N LEU A 10 -32.36 6.86 5.32
CA LEU A 10 -31.34 7.43 4.43
C LEU A 10 -31.96 8.24 3.28
N VAL A 11 -33.03 7.70 2.66
CA VAL A 11 -33.76 8.40 1.58
C VAL A 11 -34.42 9.68 2.07
N ALA A 12 -34.91 9.70 3.30
CA ALA A 12 -35.47 10.88 3.93
C ALA A 12 -34.41 11.93 4.32
N GLY A 13 -33.12 11.62 4.17
CA GLY A 13 -32.03 12.48 4.64
C GLY A 13 -31.93 12.56 6.17
N ASP A 14 -32.47 11.58 6.89
CA ASP A 14 -32.45 11.56 8.36
C ASP A 14 -31.04 11.19 8.87
N GLN A 15 -30.43 12.13 9.59
CA GLN A 15 -29.13 11.95 10.22
C GLN A 15 -29.11 10.76 11.19
N ARG A 16 -30.19 10.50 11.93
CA ARG A 16 -30.27 9.35 12.85
C ARG A 16 -30.34 8.03 12.10
N GLY A 17 -30.95 8.04 10.92
CA GLY A 17 -30.95 6.92 9.98
C GLY A 17 -29.53 6.56 9.54
N LEU A 18 -28.76 7.56 9.10
CA LEU A 18 -27.36 7.36 8.72
C LEU A 18 -26.51 6.85 9.89
N GLU A 19 -26.70 7.41 11.09
CA GLU A 19 -25.99 6.97 12.29
C GLU A 19 -26.32 5.51 12.63
N SER A 20 -27.58 5.12 12.52
CA SER A 20 -28.02 3.75 12.76
C SER A 20 -27.39 2.77 11.76
N ALA A 21 -27.33 3.15 10.47
CA ALA A 21 -26.66 2.35 9.45
C ALA A 21 -25.15 2.26 9.72
N TYR A 22 -24.52 3.38 10.09
CA TYR A 22 -23.11 3.43 10.45
C TYR A 22 -22.79 2.50 11.62
N ARG A 23 -23.51 2.62 12.74
CA ARG A 23 -23.32 1.76 13.92
C ARG A 23 -23.53 0.27 13.63
N THR A 24 -24.35 -0.06 12.62
CA THR A 24 -24.69 -1.45 12.27
C THR A 24 -23.63 -2.11 11.39
N TYR A 25 -23.00 -1.36 10.48
CA TYR A 25 -22.12 -1.96 9.45
C TYR A 25 -20.69 -1.44 9.43
N ALA A 26 -20.37 -0.31 10.07
CA ALA A 26 -19.08 0.36 9.87
C ALA A 26 -17.89 -0.46 10.37
N ASP A 27 -18.02 -1.17 11.49
CA ASP A 27 -17.00 -2.08 12.04
C ASP A 27 -16.63 -3.18 11.04
N ARG A 28 -17.65 -3.83 10.48
CA ARG A 28 -17.49 -4.89 9.46
C ARG A 28 -16.94 -4.32 8.16
N LEU A 29 -17.42 -3.16 7.71
CA LEU A 29 -16.90 -2.52 6.51
C LEU A 29 -15.44 -2.09 6.69
N LEU A 30 -15.06 -1.57 7.85
CA LEU A 30 -13.68 -1.21 8.16
C LEU A 30 -12.77 -2.44 8.12
N THR A 31 -13.19 -3.54 8.75
CA THR A 31 -12.47 -4.82 8.68
C THR A 31 -12.29 -5.29 7.24
N TYR A 32 -13.35 -5.26 6.44
CA TYR A 32 -13.28 -5.64 5.02
C TYR A 32 -12.33 -4.72 4.24
N CYS A 33 -12.47 -3.41 4.35
CA CYS A 33 -11.60 -2.43 3.69
C CYS A 33 -10.14 -2.60 4.10
N ARG A 34 -9.85 -2.86 5.39
CA ARG A 34 -8.49 -3.11 5.89
C ARG A 34 -7.89 -4.38 5.27
N SER A 35 -8.70 -5.43 5.11
CA SER A 35 -8.26 -6.68 4.45
C SER A 35 -7.86 -6.46 2.98
N MET A 36 -8.48 -5.50 2.30
CA MET A 36 -8.22 -5.18 0.90
C MET A 36 -7.05 -4.20 0.72
N LEU A 37 -7.02 -3.13 1.52
CA LEU A 37 -6.10 -2.00 1.32
C LEU A 37 -4.78 -2.15 2.06
N ARG A 38 -4.75 -2.99 3.12
CA ARG A 38 -3.62 -3.14 4.04
C ARG A 38 -3.09 -1.82 4.61
N ASP A 39 -3.88 -0.75 4.54
CA ASP A 39 -3.60 0.56 5.17
C ASP A 39 -4.79 1.05 6.02
N ALA A 40 -4.53 1.64 7.18
CA ALA A 40 -5.56 1.97 8.19
C ALA A 40 -6.36 3.19 7.76
N ASP A 41 -5.66 4.25 7.40
CA ASP A 41 -6.26 5.52 7.02
C ASP A 41 -7.04 5.39 5.72
N SER A 42 -6.44 4.71 4.74
CA SER A 42 -7.12 4.42 3.47
C SER A 42 -8.38 3.56 3.66
N ALA A 43 -8.36 2.60 4.61
CA ALA A 43 -9.55 1.82 4.94
C ALA A 43 -10.63 2.68 5.61
N ALA A 44 -10.25 3.56 6.53
CA ALA A 44 -11.17 4.51 7.15
C ALA A 44 -11.74 5.51 6.13
N ASP A 45 -10.95 5.96 5.15
CA ASP A 45 -11.39 6.80 4.05
C ASP A 45 -12.35 6.08 3.11
N ALA A 46 -12.10 4.80 2.81
CA ALA A 46 -13.03 4.00 2.00
C ALA A 46 -14.38 3.80 2.71
N VAL A 47 -14.38 3.57 4.03
CA VAL A 47 -15.61 3.50 4.83
C VAL A 47 -16.31 4.86 4.88
N HIS A 48 -15.56 5.95 5.06
CA HIS A 48 -16.09 7.30 5.02
C HIS A 48 -16.84 7.58 3.72
N ASP A 49 -16.17 7.41 2.58
CA ASP A 49 -16.75 7.66 1.26
C ASP A 49 -17.96 6.74 1.01
N THR A 50 -17.91 5.50 1.51
CA THR A 50 -19.05 4.57 1.43
C THR A 50 -20.31 5.12 2.08
N PHE A 51 -20.22 5.65 3.30
CA PHE A 51 -21.38 6.21 3.99
C PHE A 51 -21.83 7.56 3.42
N VAL A 52 -20.91 8.36 2.89
CA VAL A 52 -21.25 9.60 2.16
C VAL A 52 -21.96 9.29 0.84
N ILE A 53 -21.60 8.21 0.15
CA ILE A 53 -22.34 7.73 -1.03
C ILE A 53 -23.70 7.17 -0.60
N ALA A 54 -23.75 6.42 0.50
CA ALA A 54 -24.98 5.84 1.00
C ALA A 54 -26.04 6.91 1.32
N SER A 55 -25.65 8.00 1.98
CA SER A 55 -26.55 9.11 2.31
C SER A 55 -27.10 9.83 1.08
N GLN A 56 -26.37 9.82 -0.04
CA GLN A 56 -26.80 10.46 -1.30
C GLN A 56 -27.61 9.52 -2.21
N ARG A 57 -27.29 8.23 -2.19
CA ARG A 57 -27.73 7.29 -3.25
C ARG A 57 -28.57 6.12 -2.76
N ALA A 58 -28.89 6.03 -1.46
CA ALA A 58 -29.76 4.98 -0.95
C ALA A 58 -31.10 4.88 -1.70
N GLY A 59 -31.63 6.00 -2.21
CA GLY A 59 -32.88 6.01 -3.00
C GLY A 59 -32.79 5.33 -4.37
N GLN A 60 -31.58 5.01 -4.85
CA GLN A 60 -31.37 4.28 -6.10
C GLN A 60 -31.38 2.76 -5.88
N LEU A 61 -31.30 2.29 -4.63
CA LEU A 61 -31.37 0.88 -4.29
C LEU A 61 -32.81 0.38 -4.44
N ARG A 62 -33.06 -0.49 -5.42
CA ARG A 62 -34.42 -1.00 -5.71
C ARG A 62 -34.95 -1.97 -4.67
N GLU A 63 -34.07 -2.74 -4.05
CA GLU A 63 -34.39 -3.75 -3.06
C GLU A 63 -33.80 -3.32 -1.70
N PRO A 64 -34.57 -2.62 -0.84
CA PRO A 64 -34.06 -2.09 0.41
C PRO A 64 -33.47 -3.13 1.37
N ASP A 65 -33.97 -4.37 1.31
CA ASP A 65 -33.47 -5.49 2.13
C ASP A 65 -32.06 -5.94 1.75
N ARG A 66 -31.51 -5.39 0.65
CA ARG A 66 -30.16 -5.65 0.16
C ARG A 66 -29.18 -4.52 0.51
N LEU A 67 -29.48 -3.72 1.54
CA LEU A 67 -28.61 -2.64 2.00
C LEU A 67 -27.22 -3.16 2.36
N ARG A 68 -27.14 -4.26 3.13
CA ARG A 68 -25.85 -4.86 3.51
C ARG A 68 -24.96 -5.17 2.29
N PRO A 69 -25.32 -6.04 1.33
CA PRO A 69 -24.47 -6.32 0.18
C PRO A 69 -24.22 -5.08 -0.71
N TRP A 70 -25.15 -4.12 -0.73
CA TRP A 70 -24.97 -2.86 -1.46
C TRP A 70 -23.86 -1.99 -0.86
N LEU A 71 -23.82 -1.84 0.46
CA LEU A 71 -22.75 -1.11 1.16
C LEU A 71 -21.37 -1.76 0.92
N TYR A 72 -21.28 -3.09 0.98
CA TYR A 72 -20.03 -3.78 0.67
C TYR A 72 -19.61 -3.59 -0.79
N ALA A 73 -20.55 -3.55 -1.75
CA ALA A 73 -20.24 -3.29 -3.15
C ALA A 73 -19.69 -1.87 -3.37
N ILE A 74 -20.21 -0.87 -2.64
CA ILE A 74 -19.67 0.49 -2.66
C ILE A 74 -18.26 0.51 -2.05
N ALA A 75 -18.09 -0.04 -0.84
CA ALA A 75 -16.82 -0.09 -0.13
C ALA A 75 -15.72 -0.79 -0.94
N ARG A 76 -16.06 -1.90 -1.58
CA ARG A 76 -15.16 -2.61 -2.50
C ARG A 76 -14.69 -1.70 -3.64
N ASN A 77 -15.61 -0.98 -4.27
CA ASN A 77 -15.28 -0.08 -5.37
C ASN A 77 -14.40 1.08 -4.90
N GLU A 78 -14.60 1.62 -3.68
CA GLU A 78 -13.69 2.61 -3.09
C GLU A 78 -12.29 2.04 -2.88
N CYS A 79 -12.19 0.84 -2.30
CA CYS A 79 -10.90 0.16 -2.13
C CYS A 79 -10.17 -0.01 -3.47
N LEU A 80 -10.87 -0.49 -4.51
CA LEU A 80 -10.30 -0.68 -5.83
C LEU A 80 -9.90 0.63 -6.51
N ARG A 81 -10.64 1.73 -6.28
CA ARG A 81 -10.25 3.07 -6.77
C ARG A 81 -8.93 3.50 -6.15
N GLN A 82 -8.80 3.41 -4.83
CA GLN A 82 -7.57 3.80 -4.13
C GLN A 82 -6.37 2.95 -4.57
N LEU A 83 -6.53 1.62 -4.66
CA LEU A 83 -5.49 0.70 -5.15
C LEU A 83 -5.01 1.07 -6.56
N ARG A 84 -5.92 1.49 -7.45
CA ARG A 84 -5.55 1.95 -8.81
C ARG A 84 -4.88 3.31 -8.82
N GLY A 85 -5.27 4.21 -7.92
CA GLY A 85 -4.62 5.50 -7.73
C GLY A 85 -3.15 5.33 -7.35
N ARG A 86 -2.89 4.48 -6.34
CA ARG A 86 -1.53 4.11 -5.90
C ARG A 86 -0.69 3.53 -7.03
N ALA A 87 -1.25 2.56 -7.78
CA ALA A 87 -0.54 1.95 -8.90
C ALA A 87 -0.20 2.91 -10.06
N ARG A 88 -0.84 4.08 -10.14
CA ARG A 88 -0.55 5.12 -11.15
C ARG A 88 0.49 6.12 -10.68
N GLN A 89 0.68 6.27 -9.37
CA GLN A 89 1.63 7.21 -8.77
C GLN A 89 3.05 6.63 -8.64
N VAL A 90 3.21 5.32 -8.80
CA VAL A 90 4.51 4.65 -8.87
C VAL A 90 4.98 4.63 -10.34
N PRO A 91 6.10 5.28 -10.72
CA PRO A 91 6.69 5.13 -12.04
C PRO A 91 6.99 3.65 -12.31
N VAL A 92 6.69 3.17 -13.52
CA VAL A 92 6.86 1.77 -13.93
C VAL A 92 8.35 1.44 -14.04
N ALA A 93 9.00 1.23 -12.91
CA ALA A 93 10.16 0.37 -12.77
C ALA A 93 9.66 -0.84 -11.99
N GLU A 94 9.57 -1.97 -12.70
CA GLU A 94 9.35 -3.31 -12.17
C GLU A 94 8.28 -3.43 -11.07
N VAL A 95 7.04 -3.71 -11.49
CA VAL A 95 6.09 -4.42 -10.61
C VAL A 95 6.61 -5.85 -10.49
N ALA A 96 7.66 -6.02 -9.67
CA ALA A 96 8.00 -7.30 -9.10
C ALA A 96 6.77 -7.82 -8.36
N GLU A 97 6.50 -9.11 -8.54
CA GLU A 97 5.51 -9.85 -7.79
C GLU A 97 5.61 -9.47 -6.31
N MET A 98 4.50 -8.96 -5.75
CA MET A 98 4.42 -8.65 -4.33
C MET A 98 4.75 -9.92 -3.55
N GLY A 99 5.89 -9.86 -2.87
CA GLY A 99 6.61 -10.98 -2.31
C GLY A 99 5.81 -11.82 -1.33
N GLU A 100 6.20 -13.09 -1.28
CA GLU A 100 5.87 -14.00 -0.19
C GLU A 100 6.27 -13.35 1.14
N SER A 101 5.28 -12.98 1.95
CA SER A 101 5.51 -12.63 3.35
C SER A 101 5.82 -13.92 4.10
N GLU A 102 7.08 -14.04 4.46
CA GLU A 102 7.63 -15.14 5.22
C GLU A 102 7.39 -14.82 6.71
N GLN A 103 6.50 -15.55 7.39
CA GLN A 103 6.25 -15.38 8.84
C GLN A 103 6.18 -16.73 9.56
N ASP A 104 6.89 -16.79 10.69
CA ASP A 104 7.02 -17.90 11.65
C ASP A 104 5.89 -17.83 12.71
N PRO A 105 5.35 -18.97 13.19
CA PRO A 105 5.07 -19.01 14.62
C PRO A 105 5.46 -20.31 15.34
N LEU A 106 5.93 -20.19 16.57
CA LEU A 106 6.38 -21.22 17.52
C LEU A 106 5.30 -22.27 17.94
N ALA A 107 5.71 -23.25 18.75
CA ALA A 107 4.97 -24.46 19.13
C ALA A 107 4.02 -24.31 20.34
N GLY A 108 2.85 -24.97 20.26
CA GLY A 108 1.94 -25.20 21.40
C GLY A 108 0.55 -24.57 21.26
N VAL A 109 -0.16 -24.87 20.17
CA VAL A 109 -1.35 -24.14 19.68
C VAL A 109 -2.36 -23.77 20.77
N ARG A 110 -2.26 -22.54 21.27
CA ARG A 110 -3.36 -21.81 21.94
C ARG A 110 -4.29 -21.25 20.87
N GLU A 111 -5.55 -20.96 21.19
CA GLU A 111 -6.55 -20.43 20.23
C GLU A 111 -6.05 -19.22 19.43
N ALA A 112 -5.29 -18.32 20.07
CA ALA A 112 -4.67 -17.16 19.41
C ALA A 112 -3.60 -17.54 18.38
N GLU A 113 -2.78 -18.56 18.66
CA GLU A 113 -1.76 -19.06 17.72
C GLU A 113 -2.41 -19.75 16.51
N LEU A 114 -3.52 -20.46 16.73
CA LEU A 114 -4.30 -21.04 15.63
C LEU A 114 -4.85 -19.96 14.71
N GLN A 115 -5.38 -18.88 15.28
CA GLN A 115 -5.94 -17.77 14.52
C GLN A 115 -4.86 -17.11 13.64
N GLU A 116 -3.68 -16.81 14.21
CA GLU A 116 -2.53 -16.28 13.47
C GLU A 116 -2.11 -17.21 12.31
N LEU A 117 -2.03 -18.51 12.57
CA LEU A 117 -1.69 -19.50 11.55
C LEU A 117 -2.70 -19.54 10.40
N VAL A 118 -3.99 -19.47 10.71
CA VAL A 118 -5.05 -19.46 9.68
C VAL A 118 -5.00 -18.17 8.87
N TRP A 119 -4.72 -17.03 9.51
CA TRP A 119 -4.55 -15.74 8.82
C TRP A 119 -3.34 -15.75 7.89
N ALA A 120 -2.18 -16.21 8.37
CA ALA A 120 -0.98 -16.39 7.56
C ALA A 120 -1.23 -17.33 6.37
N ALA A 121 -1.95 -18.44 6.57
CA ALA A 121 -2.31 -19.34 5.49
C ALA A 121 -3.28 -18.70 4.47
N ALA A 122 -4.22 -17.87 4.94
CA ALA A 122 -5.14 -17.13 4.08
C ALA A 122 -4.42 -16.05 3.25
N GLU A 123 -3.29 -15.52 3.73
CA GLU A 123 -2.46 -14.58 2.99
C GLU A 123 -1.87 -15.17 1.70
N GLY A 124 -1.56 -16.47 1.72
CA GLY A 124 -1.05 -17.21 0.56
C GLY A 124 -2.11 -17.58 -0.49
N LEU A 125 -3.39 -17.22 -0.28
CA LEU A 125 -4.42 -17.33 -1.30
C LEU A 125 -4.22 -16.27 -2.39
N ASN A 126 -4.57 -16.61 -3.65
CA ASN A 126 -4.68 -15.57 -4.66
C ASN A 126 -5.78 -14.55 -4.27
N GLN A 127 -5.59 -13.28 -4.65
CA GLN A 127 -6.44 -12.17 -4.21
C GLN A 127 -7.94 -12.43 -4.42
N GLY A 128 -8.32 -13.05 -5.54
CA GLY A 128 -9.73 -13.30 -5.87
C GLY A 128 -10.37 -14.41 -5.04
N ASP A 129 -9.61 -15.42 -4.64
CA ASP A 129 -10.06 -16.48 -3.75
C ASP A 129 -10.04 -16.02 -2.28
N ARG A 130 -9.02 -15.22 -1.87
CA ARG A 130 -8.96 -14.55 -0.56
C ARG A 130 -10.16 -13.65 -0.32
N GLU A 131 -10.52 -12.82 -1.30
CA GLU A 131 -11.65 -11.90 -1.19
C GLU A 131 -12.98 -12.64 -1.03
N VAL A 132 -13.21 -13.71 -1.80
CA VAL A 132 -14.42 -14.55 -1.63
C VAL A 132 -14.43 -15.22 -0.26
N PHE A 133 -13.28 -15.72 0.20
CA PHE A 133 -13.15 -16.36 1.50
C PHE A 133 -13.45 -15.38 2.64
N GLU A 134 -12.86 -14.18 2.63
CA GLU A 134 -13.10 -13.13 3.61
C GLU A 134 -14.58 -12.77 3.70
N LEU A 135 -15.21 -12.46 2.55
CA LEU A 135 -16.62 -12.09 2.48
C LEU A 135 -17.55 -13.22 2.96
N SER A 136 -17.26 -14.46 2.59
CA SER A 136 -18.15 -15.59 2.88
C SER A 136 -17.98 -16.15 4.29
N VAL A 137 -16.75 -16.18 4.80
CA VAL A 137 -16.43 -16.84 6.07
C VAL A 137 -16.44 -15.85 7.22
N ARG A 138 -15.73 -14.73 7.08
CA ARG A 138 -15.68 -13.74 8.17
C ARG A 138 -16.92 -12.87 8.14
N HIS A 139 -17.21 -12.25 7.00
CA HIS A 139 -18.34 -11.34 6.89
C HIS A 139 -19.70 -12.04 6.75
N ASP A 140 -19.73 -13.36 6.60
CA ASP A 140 -20.95 -14.19 6.49
C ASP A 140 -21.90 -13.74 5.38
N LEU A 141 -21.37 -13.33 4.22
CA LEU A 141 -22.19 -13.02 3.04
C LEU A 141 -22.49 -14.32 2.27
N PRO A 142 -23.77 -14.58 1.92
CA PRO A 142 -24.12 -15.73 1.09
C PRO A 142 -23.53 -15.58 -0.32
N ALA A 143 -23.28 -16.71 -0.98
CA ALA A 143 -22.67 -16.74 -2.31
C ALA A 143 -23.42 -15.91 -3.36
N ALA A 144 -24.74 -15.78 -3.23
CA ALA A 144 -25.56 -14.90 -4.07
C ALA A 144 -25.16 -13.42 -3.93
N GLU A 145 -24.96 -12.93 -2.71
CA GLU A 145 -24.52 -11.56 -2.45
C GLU A 145 -23.09 -11.32 -2.91
N VAL A 146 -22.19 -12.26 -2.60
CA VAL A 146 -20.79 -12.21 -3.05
C VAL A 146 -20.71 -12.16 -4.58
N SER A 147 -21.60 -12.88 -5.28
CA SER A 147 -21.64 -12.90 -6.75
C SER A 147 -21.94 -11.54 -7.35
N VAL A 148 -22.91 -10.82 -6.79
CA VAL A 148 -23.33 -9.48 -7.25
C VAL A 148 -22.22 -8.47 -6.96
N LEU A 149 -21.67 -8.51 -5.76
CA LEU A 149 -20.59 -7.64 -5.31
C LEU A 149 -19.32 -7.78 -6.18
N LEU A 150 -18.96 -9.01 -6.57
CA LEU A 150 -17.77 -9.29 -7.38
C LEU A 150 -18.03 -9.21 -8.90
N GLY A 151 -19.29 -9.19 -9.33
CA GLY A 151 -19.66 -9.28 -10.75
C GLY A 151 -19.29 -10.62 -11.39
N ILE A 152 -19.46 -11.71 -10.64
CA ILE A 152 -19.23 -13.09 -11.11
C ILE A 152 -20.50 -13.92 -10.96
N SER A 153 -20.57 -15.09 -11.58
CA SER A 153 -21.70 -16.00 -11.36
C SER A 153 -21.66 -16.61 -9.96
N VAL A 154 -22.83 -16.98 -9.41
CA VAL A 154 -22.96 -17.68 -8.12
C VAL A 154 -22.14 -18.98 -8.11
N ALA A 155 -22.17 -19.74 -9.20
CA ALA A 155 -21.36 -20.94 -9.37
C ALA A 155 -19.85 -20.64 -9.30
N HIS A 156 -19.39 -19.53 -9.87
CA HIS A 156 -18.00 -19.12 -9.78
C HIS A 156 -17.63 -18.67 -8.36
N ALA A 157 -18.52 -17.99 -7.64
CA ALA A 157 -18.30 -17.66 -6.23
C ALA A 157 -18.15 -18.93 -5.37
N HIS A 158 -19.03 -19.93 -5.54
CA HIS A 158 -18.89 -21.22 -4.86
C HIS A 158 -17.59 -21.94 -5.21
N ALA A 159 -17.21 -21.96 -6.49
CA ALA A 159 -15.97 -22.60 -6.92
C ALA A 159 -14.74 -21.91 -6.29
N ARG A 160 -14.71 -20.58 -6.21
CA ARG A 160 -13.65 -19.82 -5.54
C ARG A 160 -13.59 -20.13 -4.05
N LEU A 161 -14.73 -20.12 -3.36
CA LEU A 161 -14.81 -20.42 -1.94
C LEU A 161 -14.34 -21.85 -1.63
N SER A 162 -14.77 -22.83 -2.43
CA SER A 162 -14.35 -24.22 -2.28
C SER A 162 -12.84 -24.38 -2.49
N ARG A 163 -12.28 -23.75 -3.52
CA ARG A 163 -10.83 -23.75 -3.76
C ARG A 163 -10.05 -23.09 -2.63
N ALA A 164 -10.52 -21.94 -2.13
CA ALA A 164 -9.91 -21.24 -1.01
C ALA A 164 -9.86 -22.13 0.23
N ARG A 165 -10.98 -22.74 0.62
CA ARG A 165 -11.06 -23.68 1.75
C ARG A 165 -10.09 -24.85 1.59
N ALA A 166 -10.10 -25.51 0.43
CA ALA A 166 -9.20 -26.63 0.15
C ALA A 166 -7.72 -26.23 0.16
N GLN A 167 -7.38 -25.00 -0.23
CA GLN A 167 -6.01 -24.50 -0.18
C GLN A 167 -5.56 -24.20 1.26
N LEU A 168 -6.42 -23.59 2.08
CA LEU A 168 -6.14 -23.39 3.51
C LEU A 168 -5.97 -24.73 4.23
N GLU A 169 -6.88 -25.68 4.03
CA GLU A 169 -6.84 -27.01 4.65
C GLU A 169 -5.55 -27.76 4.30
N ARG A 170 -5.11 -27.70 3.03
CA ARG A 170 -3.85 -28.29 2.60
C ARG A 170 -2.64 -27.58 3.22
N ALA A 171 -2.64 -26.25 3.27
CA ALA A 171 -1.54 -25.47 3.83
C ALA A 171 -1.38 -25.71 5.34
N LEU A 172 -2.47 -25.61 6.09
CA LEU A 172 -2.50 -25.83 7.54
C LEU A 172 -2.26 -27.30 7.88
N GLY A 173 -2.84 -28.24 7.12
CA GLY A 173 -2.59 -29.66 7.29
C GLY A 173 -1.13 -30.04 7.07
N ALA A 174 -0.49 -29.49 6.02
CA ALA A 174 0.94 -29.67 5.79
C ALA A 174 1.77 -29.13 6.95
N LEU A 175 1.43 -27.94 7.48
CA LEU A 175 2.14 -27.37 8.61
C LEU A 175 1.98 -28.20 9.89
N LEU A 176 0.76 -28.64 10.23
CA LEU A 176 0.50 -29.47 11.40
C LEU A 176 1.23 -30.82 11.34
N VAL A 177 1.18 -31.49 10.18
CA VAL A 177 1.90 -32.75 9.97
C VAL A 177 3.41 -32.52 10.03
N ALA A 178 3.93 -31.45 9.44
CA ALA A 178 5.35 -31.16 9.50
C ALA A 178 5.86 -30.95 10.94
N ARG A 179 5.04 -30.34 11.81
CA ARG A 179 5.39 -30.11 13.22
C ARG A 179 5.24 -31.32 14.12
N THR A 180 4.22 -32.15 13.88
CA THR A 180 3.84 -33.22 14.81
C THR A 180 4.17 -34.62 14.32
N GLY A 181 4.52 -34.78 13.04
CA GLY A 181 4.65 -36.09 12.38
C GLY A 181 6.07 -36.65 12.29
N GLN A 182 7.10 -35.86 12.61
CA GLN A 182 8.51 -36.26 12.39
C GLN A 182 8.93 -37.52 13.15
N GLY A 183 8.42 -37.74 14.36
CA GLY A 183 8.76 -38.90 15.17
C GLY A 183 8.17 -40.23 14.69
N ASP A 184 7.06 -40.18 13.94
CA ASP A 184 6.24 -41.35 13.62
C ASP A 184 6.26 -41.71 12.13
N CYS A 185 6.96 -40.92 11.29
CA CYS A 185 7.11 -41.16 9.86
C CYS A 185 8.56 -40.85 9.41
N PRO A 186 9.38 -41.87 9.10
CA PRO A 186 10.79 -41.66 8.74
C PRO A 186 10.98 -40.95 7.39
N GLU A 187 10.06 -41.17 6.43
CA GLU A 187 10.07 -40.46 5.16
C GLU A 187 9.81 -38.96 5.35
N LEU A 188 8.85 -38.60 6.22
CA LEU A 188 8.57 -37.22 6.57
C LEU A 188 9.76 -36.57 7.30
N ALA A 189 10.41 -37.29 8.23
CA ALA A 189 11.61 -36.81 8.91
C ALA A 189 12.74 -36.51 7.91
N THR A 190 12.90 -37.37 6.90
CA THR A 190 13.87 -37.15 5.81
C THR A 190 13.49 -35.94 4.95
N LEU A 191 12.21 -35.76 4.61
CA LEU A 191 11.72 -34.60 3.86
C LEU A 191 11.93 -33.27 4.61
N LEU A 192 11.94 -33.32 5.94
CA LEU A 192 12.09 -32.16 6.83
C LEU A 192 13.50 -32.05 7.43
N SER A 193 14.50 -32.75 6.89
CA SER A 193 15.87 -32.69 7.39
C SER A 193 16.40 -31.25 7.33
N GLY A 194 16.81 -30.69 8.47
CA GLY A 194 17.31 -29.31 8.56
C GLY A 194 16.22 -28.24 8.45
N TRP A 195 14.95 -28.60 8.65
CA TRP A 195 13.85 -27.63 8.67
C TRP A 195 13.90 -26.74 9.91
N ASP A 196 13.83 -25.43 9.68
CA ASP A 196 13.91 -24.34 10.65
C ASP A 196 12.56 -23.97 11.29
N GLY A 197 11.47 -24.68 10.94
CA GLY A 197 10.11 -24.38 11.39
C GLY A 197 9.28 -23.55 10.40
N ARG A 198 9.89 -23.05 9.31
CA ARG A 198 9.22 -22.20 8.30
C ARG A 198 8.84 -22.97 7.05
N LEU A 199 7.54 -23.02 6.73
CA LEU A 199 7.05 -23.86 5.65
C LEU A 199 7.02 -23.08 4.32
N THR A 200 8.15 -23.09 3.60
CA THR A 200 8.26 -22.49 2.24
C THR A 200 7.25 -23.11 1.27
N ALA A 201 6.91 -22.42 0.18
CA ALA A 201 5.94 -22.92 -0.80
C ALA A 201 6.32 -24.28 -1.39
N LEU A 202 7.61 -24.50 -1.68
CA LEU A 202 8.14 -25.77 -2.17
C LEU A 202 8.03 -26.87 -1.12
N LEU A 203 8.40 -26.58 0.13
CA LEU A 203 8.33 -27.55 1.22
C LEU A 203 6.89 -27.93 1.54
N ARG A 204 5.98 -26.95 1.59
CA ARG A 204 4.54 -27.16 1.72
C ARG A 204 4.01 -28.12 0.67
N LYS A 205 4.36 -27.90 -0.60
CA LYS A 205 3.95 -28.78 -1.71
C LYS A 205 4.49 -30.21 -1.56
N ARG A 206 5.74 -30.36 -1.14
CA ARG A 206 6.35 -31.68 -0.89
C ARG A 206 5.65 -32.40 0.27
N VAL A 207 5.41 -31.71 1.38
CA VAL A 207 4.70 -32.28 2.54
C VAL A 207 3.25 -32.63 2.18
N SER A 208 2.51 -31.75 1.49
CA SER A 208 1.15 -32.06 1.02
C SER A 208 1.14 -33.30 0.13
N ARG A 209 2.08 -33.42 -0.82
CA ARG A 209 2.19 -34.62 -1.67
C ARG A 209 2.51 -35.87 -0.85
N HIS A 210 3.39 -35.77 0.14
CA HIS A 210 3.69 -36.90 1.03
C HIS A 210 2.44 -37.33 1.81
N ILE A 211 1.67 -36.39 2.35
CA ILE A 211 0.41 -36.69 3.04
C ILE A 211 -0.57 -37.43 2.13
N GLU A 212 -0.66 -37.07 0.85
CA GLU A 212 -1.51 -37.77 -0.12
C GLU A 212 -1.07 -39.22 -0.39
N MET A 213 0.20 -39.55 -0.16
CA MET A 213 0.79 -40.87 -0.45
C MET A 213 1.06 -41.71 0.81
N CYS A 214 0.97 -41.13 2.01
CA CYS A 214 1.33 -41.77 3.27
C CYS A 214 0.13 -41.83 4.22
N ASP A 215 -0.40 -43.03 4.45
CA ASP A 215 -1.62 -43.24 5.26
C ASP A 215 -1.50 -42.75 6.70
N SER A 216 -0.33 -42.91 7.34
CA SER A 216 -0.11 -42.48 8.72
C SER A 216 -0.13 -40.95 8.86
N CYS A 217 0.47 -40.23 7.90
CA CYS A 217 0.44 -38.78 7.82
C CYS A 217 -0.94 -38.25 7.43
N ALA A 218 -1.65 -38.94 6.51
CA ALA A 218 -3.03 -38.61 6.16
C ALA A 218 -3.99 -38.77 7.35
N GLU A 219 -3.87 -39.88 8.10
CA GLU A 219 -4.67 -40.10 9.29
C GLU A 219 -4.35 -39.09 10.39
N ARG A 220 -3.07 -38.75 10.57
CA ARG A 220 -2.66 -37.68 11.50
C ARG A 220 -3.28 -36.34 11.14
N GLN A 221 -3.23 -35.96 9.87
CA GLN A 221 -3.87 -34.74 9.38
C GLN A 221 -5.36 -34.76 9.70
N ARG A 222 -6.09 -35.85 9.38
CA ARG A 222 -7.53 -35.96 9.66
C ARG A 222 -7.88 -35.86 11.15
N ARG A 223 -7.04 -36.41 12.03
CA ARG A 223 -7.26 -36.35 13.49
C ARG A 223 -7.04 -34.97 14.09
N GLN A 224 -6.04 -34.25 13.59
CA GLN A 224 -5.61 -32.98 14.16
C GLN A 224 -6.24 -31.76 13.47
N LEU A 225 -6.47 -31.82 12.17
CA LEU A 225 -7.08 -30.75 11.40
C LEU A 225 -8.60 -30.92 11.43
N ARG A 226 -9.30 -30.03 12.14
CA ARG A 226 -10.77 -29.90 12.06
C ARG A 226 -11.11 -28.67 11.23
N PRO A 227 -11.42 -28.80 9.92
CA PRO A 227 -11.62 -27.64 9.04
C PRO A 227 -12.66 -26.64 9.55
N ALA A 228 -13.77 -27.14 10.12
CA ALA A 228 -14.80 -26.29 10.70
C ALA A 228 -14.27 -25.41 11.85
N ALA A 229 -13.38 -25.93 12.70
CA ALA A 229 -12.79 -25.19 13.81
C ALA A 229 -11.83 -24.09 13.31
N LEU A 230 -11.10 -24.35 12.22
CA LEU A 230 -10.22 -23.36 11.59
C LEU A 230 -11.02 -22.19 11.02
N PHE A 231 -12.10 -22.49 10.32
CA PHE A 231 -12.96 -21.47 9.73
C PHE A 231 -13.74 -20.71 10.79
N SER A 232 -14.15 -21.37 11.88
CA SER A 232 -14.75 -20.67 13.03
C SER A 232 -13.74 -19.76 13.73
N ALA A 233 -12.49 -20.20 13.92
CA ALA A 233 -11.43 -19.35 14.49
C ALA A 233 -11.16 -18.13 13.60
N TYR A 234 -11.14 -18.31 12.28
CA TYR A 234 -11.02 -17.20 11.33
C TYR A 234 -12.19 -16.22 11.43
N ALA A 235 -13.42 -16.73 11.52
CA ALA A 235 -14.63 -15.91 11.61
C ALA A 235 -14.82 -15.23 12.98
N ALA A 236 -14.29 -15.83 14.05
CA ALA A 236 -14.41 -15.34 15.42
C ALA A 236 -13.47 -14.16 15.73
N ALA A 237 -12.53 -13.85 14.83
CA ALA A 237 -11.64 -12.71 14.96
C ALA A 237 -12.45 -11.41 15.13
N PRO A 238 -12.22 -10.63 16.21
CA PRO A 238 -12.97 -9.40 16.46
C PRO A 238 -12.94 -8.45 15.26
N TRP A 239 -14.03 -7.70 15.09
CA TRP A 239 -14.07 -6.59 14.15
C TRP A 239 -13.09 -5.52 14.57
N LEU A 240 -12.60 -4.75 13.59
CA LEU A 240 -11.73 -3.63 13.89
C LEU A 240 -12.54 -2.53 14.58
N LEU A 241 -11.96 -1.97 15.63
CA LEU A 241 -12.53 -0.80 16.29
C LEU A 241 -12.44 0.41 15.35
N LEU A 242 -13.56 1.12 15.24
CA LEU A 242 -13.66 2.32 14.41
C LEU A 242 -12.83 3.45 15.04
N PRO A 243 -12.03 4.20 14.24
CA PRO A 243 -11.40 5.43 14.71
C PRO A 243 -12.45 6.42 15.22
N ALA A 244 -12.19 7.07 16.35
CA ALA A 244 -13.13 8.00 16.99
C ALA A 244 -13.56 9.15 16.05
N GLU A 245 -12.65 9.61 15.20
CA GLU A 245 -12.88 10.73 14.27
C GLU A 245 -13.67 10.34 13.00
N LEU A 246 -13.89 9.04 12.76
CA LEU A 246 -14.51 8.60 11.51
C LEU A 246 -15.98 9.00 11.42
N TRP A 247 -16.76 8.83 12.49
CA TRP A 247 -18.18 9.20 12.50
C TRP A 247 -18.39 10.72 12.38
N PRO A 248 -17.74 11.58 13.18
CA PRO A 248 -17.84 13.04 13.02
C PRO A 248 -17.48 13.51 11.60
N ARG A 249 -16.50 12.86 10.95
CA ARG A 249 -16.13 13.13 9.55
C ARG A 249 -17.26 12.77 8.58
N VAL A 250 -17.83 11.56 8.68
CA VAL A 250 -18.98 11.12 7.87
C VAL A 250 -20.17 12.07 8.05
N GLN A 251 -20.47 12.46 9.29
CA GLN A 251 -21.57 13.36 9.60
C GLN A 251 -21.38 14.74 8.95
N ARG A 252 -20.18 15.33 9.10
CA ARG A 252 -19.86 16.62 8.45
C ARG A 252 -19.98 16.52 6.93
N SER A 253 -19.33 15.54 6.31
CA SER A 253 -19.37 15.39 4.85
C SER A 253 -20.77 15.10 4.30
N SER A 254 -21.64 14.46 5.08
CA SER A 254 -23.01 14.12 4.66
C SER A 254 -24.02 15.24 4.87
N PHE A 255 -23.88 16.06 5.93
CA PHE A 255 -24.94 17.01 6.32
C PHE A 255 -24.50 18.47 6.40
N ASP A 256 -23.21 18.77 6.54
CA ASP A 256 -22.73 20.14 6.57
C ASP A 256 -22.93 20.80 5.18
N PRO A 257 -23.62 21.95 5.07
CA PRO A 257 -23.74 22.69 3.83
C PRO A 257 -22.38 23.10 3.24
N GLN A 258 -21.38 23.37 4.08
CA GLN A 258 -20.04 23.77 3.66
C GLN A 258 -19.24 22.61 3.02
N ALA A 259 -19.62 21.36 3.29
CA ALA A 259 -18.97 20.17 2.75
C ALA A 259 -19.48 19.78 1.34
N GLY A 260 -20.24 20.64 0.66
CA GLY A 260 -20.85 20.34 -0.65
C GLY A 260 -19.84 19.90 -1.72
N SER A 261 -18.68 20.56 -1.81
CA SER A 261 -17.64 20.20 -2.79
C SER A 261 -17.02 18.83 -2.55
N VAL A 262 -16.80 18.46 -1.28
CA VAL A 262 -16.30 17.14 -0.89
C VAL A 262 -17.33 16.07 -1.25
N ARG A 263 -18.60 16.33 -0.94
CA ARG A 263 -19.72 15.43 -1.23
C ARG A 263 -19.87 15.17 -2.72
N GLU A 264 -19.84 16.24 -3.53
CA GLU A 264 -19.90 16.18 -4.98
C GLU A 264 -18.69 15.43 -5.57
N ALA A 265 -17.48 15.68 -5.06
CA ALA A 265 -16.28 14.96 -5.50
C ALA A 265 -16.37 13.46 -5.22
N ILE A 266 -16.91 13.06 -4.05
CA ILE A 266 -17.16 11.65 -3.71
C ILE A 266 -18.21 11.05 -4.65
N ASP A 267 -19.31 11.76 -4.89
CA ASP A 267 -20.40 11.31 -5.75
C ASP A 267 -19.92 11.07 -7.20
N LEU A 268 -19.16 12.02 -7.75
CA LEU A 268 -18.57 11.91 -9.07
C LEU A 268 -17.64 10.69 -9.19
N ARG A 269 -16.83 10.40 -8.15
CA ARG A 269 -15.95 9.23 -8.12
C ARG A 269 -16.71 7.91 -8.03
N ALA A 270 -17.86 7.89 -7.34
CA ALA A 270 -18.68 6.70 -7.16
C ALA A 270 -19.12 6.08 -8.51
N GLY A 271 -19.28 6.91 -9.54
CA GLY A 271 -19.64 6.48 -10.90
C GLY A 271 -21.12 6.11 -11.04
N GLN A 272 -21.52 5.47 -12.14
CA GLN A 272 -22.93 5.12 -12.35
C GLN A 272 -23.32 3.82 -11.62
N LEU A 273 -24.49 3.85 -10.97
CA LEU A 273 -25.13 2.64 -10.44
C LEU A 273 -25.81 1.87 -11.58
N GLY A 274 -25.87 0.55 -11.44
CA GLY A 274 -26.62 -0.34 -12.31
C GLY A 274 -28.12 -0.10 -12.19
N HIS A 275 -28.89 -0.78 -13.04
CA HIS A 275 -30.34 -0.63 -13.03
C HIS A 275 -30.94 -1.02 -11.66
N ASP A 276 -30.36 -2.01 -11.00
CA ASP A 276 -30.70 -2.55 -9.68
C ASP A 276 -30.23 -1.66 -8.52
N GLY A 277 -29.54 -0.56 -8.81
CA GLY A 277 -28.94 0.33 -7.83
C GLY A 277 -27.55 -0.13 -7.36
N PHE A 278 -27.06 -1.30 -7.77
CA PHE A 278 -25.72 -1.76 -7.37
C PHE A 278 -24.62 -1.06 -8.17
N PRO A 279 -23.49 -0.70 -7.53
CA PRO A 279 -22.37 -0.12 -8.26
C PRO A 279 -21.74 -1.18 -9.18
N ARG A 280 -21.36 -0.78 -10.40
CA ARG A 280 -20.75 -1.71 -11.35
C ARG A 280 -19.37 -2.16 -10.84
N PRO A 281 -19.08 -3.47 -10.77
CA PRO A 281 -17.79 -3.95 -10.28
C PRO A 281 -16.63 -3.47 -11.15
N LEU A 282 -15.72 -2.70 -10.56
CA LEU A 282 -14.67 -2.02 -11.32
C LEU A 282 -13.70 -2.97 -12.03
N ASP A 283 -13.51 -4.21 -11.55
CA ASP A 283 -12.54 -5.17 -12.11
C ASP A 283 -13.06 -5.92 -13.34
N ALA A 284 -14.38 -5.94 -13.56
CA ALA A 284 -14.98 -6.51 -14.76
C ALA A 284 -14.49 -5.78 -16.03
N LEU A 285 -14.21 -4.48 -15.90
CA LEU A 285 -13.67 -3.66 -16.99
C LEU A 285 -12.24 -4.05 -17.39
N ARG A 286 -11.41 -4.51 -16.44
CA ARG A 286 -10.03 -4.95 -16.70
C ARG A 286 -10.02 -6.22 -17.55
N ARG A 287 -10.89 -7.20 -17.22
CA ARG A 287 -11.03 -8.45 -18.00
C ARG A 287 -11.53 -8.20 -19.43
N ARG A 288 -12.39 -7.20 -19.64
CA ARG A 288 -12.89 -6.85 -20.98
C ARG A 288 -11.79 -6.20 -21.83
N ARG A 289 -10.98 -5.30 -21.24
CA ARG A 289 -9.82 -4.69 -21.93
C ARG A 289 -8.73 -5.71 -22.26
N THR A 290 -8.42 -6.65 -21.36
CA THR A 290 -7.41 -7.69 -21.65
C THR A 290 -7.90 -8.68 -22.71
N ARG A 291 -9.19 -9.03 -22.74
CA ARG A 291 -9.78 -9.86 -23.82
C ARG A 291 -9.75 -9.16 -25.18
N LEU A 292 -10.04 -7.86 -25.24
CA LEU A 292 -9.95 -7.07 -26.47
C LEU A 292 -8.51 -6.93 -26.96
N ALA A 293 -7.55 -6.72 -26.04
CA ALA A 293 -6.13 -6.65 -26.38
C ALA A 293 -5.60 -7.99 -26.94
N GLY A 294 -6.03 -9.13 -26.37
CA GLY A 294 -5.71 -10.46 -26.90
C GLY A 294 -6.34 -10.73 -28.27
N ALA A 295 -7.57 -10.25 -28.50
CA ALA A 295 -8.24 -10.37 -29.80
C ALA A 295 -7.56 -9.51 -30.89
N SER A 296 -7.09 -8.30 -30.55
CA SER A 296 -6.30 -7.48 -31.49
C SER A 296 -4.94 -8.09 -31.82
N ALA A 297 -4.26 -8.73 -30.86
CA ALA A 297 -3.01 -9.44 -31.12
C ALA A 297 -3.21 -10.67 -32.05
N ALA A 298 -4.30 -11.41 -31.85
CA ALA A 298 -4.65 -12.53 -32.74
C ALA A 298 -5.01 -12.07 -34.17
N ALA A 299 -5.70 -10.93 -34.31
CA ALA A 299 -6.03 -10.35 -35.61
C ALA A 299 -4.78 -9.88 -36.38
N VAL A 300 -3.78 -9.30 -35.70
CA VAL A 300 -2.49 -8.92 -36.31
C VAL A 300 -1.70 -10.16 -36.74
N ALA A 301 -1.70 -11.24 -35.95
CA ALA A 301 -1.06 -12.49 -36.34
C ALA A 301 -1.72 -13.17 -37.57
N LEU A 302 -3.05 -13.06 -37.70
CA LEU A 302 -3.78 -13.52 -38.88
C LEU A 302 -3.49 -12.71 -40.14
N LEU A 303 -3.27 -11.39 -40.01
CA LEU A 303 -2.87 -10.54 -41.15
C LEU A 303 -1.42 -10.82 -41.62
N VAL A 304 -0.50 -11.12 -40.69
CA VAL A 304 0.89 -11.48 -41.02
C VAL A 304 0.99 -12.86 -41.69
N THR A 305 0.11 -13.80 -41.33
CA THR A 305 0.06 -15.13 -41.98
C THR A 305 -0.65 -15.11 -43.33
N ALA A 306 -1.64 -14.23 -43.53
CA ALA A 306 -2.31 -14.06 -44.83
C ALA A 306 -1.48 -13.25 -45.85
N GLY A 307 -0.61 -12.34 -45.41
CA GLY A 307 0.27 -11.57 -46.31
C GLY A 307 1.52 -12.32 -46.80
N GLY A 308 1.80 -13.51 -46.27
CA GLY A 308 3.05 -14.26 -46.52
C GLY A 308 3.02 -15.32 -47.62
N LEU A 309 1.92 -15.49 -48.36
CA LEU A 309 1.79 -16.54 -49.38
C LEU A 309 1.33 -15.97 -50.73
N LEU A 310 2.29 -15.47 -51.51
CA LEU A 310 2.18 -15.29 -52.95
C LEU A 310 3.35 -16.06 -53.60
N PRO A 311 3.10 -17.13 -54.38
CA PRO A 311 4.18 -17.86 -55.03
C PRO A 311 4.65 -17.14 -56.30
N LEU A 312 5.98 -17.01 -56.44
CA LEU A 312 6.65 -16.63 -57.68
C LEU A 312 6.46 -17.72 -58.74
N VAL A 313 5.87 -17.37 -59.90
CA VAL A 313 6.05 -18.09 -61.16
C VAL A 313 6.35 -17.07 -62.25
N GLY A 314 7.46 -17.29 -62.96
CA GLY A 314 8.01 -16.39 -63.96
C GLY A 314 7.48 -16.60 -65.39
N SER A 315 7.31 -15.46 -66.06
CA SER A 315 7.62 -15.09 -67.47
C SER A 315 7.28 -16.03 -68.64
N ALA A 316 6.50 -15.53 -69.62
CA ALA A 316 7.05 -14.98 -70.88
C ALA A 316 5.94 -14.64 -71.92
N ALA A 317 6.15 -13.54 -72.67
CA ALA A 317 5.52 -13.09 -73.94
C ALA A 317 4.01 -12.74 -73.90
N ASP A 318 3.46 -11.72 -74.57
CA ASP A 318 3.89 -10.89 -75.69
C ASP A 318 3.11 -9.54 -75.64
N ALA A 319 3.68 -8.46 -76.17
CA ALA A 319 3.00 -7.15 -76.38
C ALA A 319 2.29 -7.16 -77.78
N PRO A 320 1.43 -6.18 -78.21
CA PRO A 320 1.47 -4.75 -77.88
C PRO A 320 0.14 -3.95 -77.88
N ALA A 321 0.30 -2.66 -77.52
CA ALA A 321 -0.38 -1.47 -78.05
C ALA A 321 -1.86 -1.17 -77.67
N ALA A 322 -2.05 -0.22 -76.75
CA ALA A 322 -2.93 0.94 -76.97
C ALA A 322 -2.53 2.11 -76.05
N ALA A 323 -2.68 3.32 -76.59
CA ALA A 323 -2.01 4.58 -76.26
C ALA A 323 -2.58 5.33 -75.02
N PRO A 324 -1.92 6.42 -74.57
CA PRO A 324 -1.98 6.93 -73.20
C PRO A 324 -2.97 8.09 -73.01
N THR A 325 -3.40 8.31 -71.76
CA THR A 325 -3.90 9.62 -71.32
C THR A 325 -3.13 10.05 -70.08
N VAL A 326 -2.71 11.30 -70.11
CA VAL A 326 -1.62 11.92 -69.36
C VAL A 326 -2.11 12.46 -68.01
N LEU A 327 -1.35 12.24 -66.96
CA LEU A 327 -1.19 13.16 -65.81
C LEU A 327 0.26 13.66 -65.85
N PRO A 328 0.56 14.86 -65.34
CA PRO A 328 1.36 14.83 -64.12
C PRO A 328 1.12 15.98 -63.11
N THR A 329 1.28 15.61 -61.84
CA THR A 329 2.12 16.25 -60.81
C THR A 329 1.82 17.67 -60.34
N ALA A 330 1.54 17.79 -59.04
CA ALA A 330 1.93 18.96 -58.24
C ALA A 330 2.43 18.53 -56.86
N SER A 331 3.76 18.58 -56.71
CA SER A 331 4.54 19.15 -55.60
C SER A 331 3.80 19.45 -54.28
N ALA A 332 4.12 18.78 -53.17
CA ALA A 332 5.27 19.05 -52.29
C ALA A 332 5.24 20.44 -51.62
N LEU A 333 5.10 20.48 -50.28
CA LEU A 333 6.03 21.20 -49.39
C LEU A 333 5.67 20.99 -47.91
N ALA A 334 6.70 20.70 -47.11
CA ALA A 334 6.79 21.01 -45.69
C ALA A 334 6.99 22.53 -45.48
N PRO A 335 6.90 23.03 -44.23
CA PRO A 335 7.95 23.96 -43.81
C PRO A 335 8.39 23.81 -42.33
N PRO A 336 9.65 24.22 -42.02
CA PRO A 336 10.18 24.38 -40.67
C PRO A 336 10.28 25.85 -40.22
N ALA A 337 10.84 26.02 -39.01
CA ALA A 337 11.05 27.24 -38.22
C ALA A 337 11.87 28.38 -38.86
N THR A 338 11.71 29.60 -38.33
CA THR A 338 12.68 30.71 -38.46
C THR A 338 12.56 31.73 -37.31
N SER A 339 13.71 32.06 -36.70
CA SER A 339 14.10 33.39 -36.19
C SER A 339 14.54 34.26 -37.39
N THR A 340 14.62 35.60 -37.41
CA THR A 340 15.52 36.50 -36.64
C THR A 340 15.35 37.96 -37.16
N GLY A 341 15.27 38.98 -36.28
CA GLY A 341 15.61 40.45 -36.39
C GLY A 341 15.29 41.31 -37.63
N PRO A 342 15.67 42.63 -37.72
CA PRO A 342 16.23 43.57 -36.72
C PRO A 342 15.72 45.07 -36.77
N ALA A 343 16.21 45.90 -35.82
CA ALA A 343 16.68 47.32 -35.88
C ALA A 343 15.78 48.60 -35.99
N ALA A 344 16.15 49.59 -35.13
CA ALA A 344 16.05 51.08 -35.16
C ALA A 344 14.65 51.74 -35.04
N THR A 345 14.37 52.82 -34.27
CA THR A 345 15.07 54.11 -34.03
C THR A 345 14.41 54.86 -32.83
N GLY A 346 15.13 55.74 -32.10
CA GLY A 346 14.65 56.55 -30.93
C GLY A 346 13.77 57.79 -31.27
N PRO A 347 13.64 58.87 -30.44
CA PRO A 347 14.48 59.32 -29.29
C PRO A 347 13.79 59.96 -28.02
N SER A 348 14.64 60.23 -26.99
CA SER A 348 14.71 61.31 -25.95
C SER A 348 13.51 61.76 -25.10
N THR A 349 13.64 61.95 -23.76
CA THR A 349 14.36 63.05 -23.04
C THR A 349 14.55 62.70 -21.53
N ASN A 350 15.76 62.53 -20.96
CA ASN A 350 16.61 63.43 -20.11
C ASN A 350 15.89 64.19 -18.96
N VAL A 351 16.35 64.33 -17.68
CA VAL A 351 17.68 64.42 -16.97
C VAL A 351 17.42 64.79 -15.45
N PRO A 352 18.34 64.80 -14.43
CA PRO A 352 19.44 63.89 -14.01
C PRO A 352 19.65 63.68 -12.44
N ALA A 353 20.62 62.79 -12.12
CA ALA A 353 21.70 62.82 -11.08
C ALA A 353 21.44 62.67 -9.55
N THR A 354 22.07 61.66 -8.91
CA THR A 354 23.37 61.74 -8.16
C THR A 354 23.81 60.35 -7.62
N THR A 355 25.14 60.22 -7.47
CA THR A 355 26.12 59.12 -7.31
C THR A 355 26.17 58.36 -5.97
N GLU A 356 26.60 57.07 -5.97
CA GLU A 356 27.69 56.49 -5.12
C GLU A 356 27.95 54.97 -5.37
N PRO A 357 29.21 54.48 -5.45
CA PRO A 357 29.53 53.05 -5.33
C PRO A 357 30.78 52.69 -4.46
N ALA A 358 30.78 51.51 -3.82
CA ALA A 358 31.94 50.81 -3.24
C ALA A 358 31.49 49.44 -2.64
N ASN A 359 32.25 48.34 -2.51
CA ASN A 359 33.48 47.82 -3.09
C ASN A 359 33.61 46.33 -2.62
N ALA A 360 34.48 45.56 -3.28
CA ALA A 360 34.70 44.10 -3.15
C ALA A 360 35.41 43.62 -1.84
N PRO A 361 35.49 42.30 -1.53
CA PRO A 361 35.89 41.75 -0.22
C PRO A 361 37.41 41.49 -0.02
N PRO A 362 37.92 41.43 1.24
CA PRO A 362 39.34 41.21 1.55
C PRO A 362 39.77 39.73 1.81
N PRO A 363 41.09 39.42 1.74
CA PRO A 363 41.69 38.07 1.79
C PRO A 363 42.08 37.56 3.21
N PRO A 364 42.43 36.27 3.39
CA PRO A 364 42.67 35.65 4.71
C PRO A 364 44.07 35.91 5.32
N PRO A 365 44.22 35.84 6.67
CA PRO A 365 45.47 36.14 7.38
C PRO A 365 46.43 34.93 7.53
N PRO A 366 47.71 35.17 7.93
CA PRO A 366 48.83 34.25 7.73
C PRO A 366 49.19 33.35 8.93
N VAL A 367 49.96 32.30 8.62
CA VAL A 367 50.50 31.25 9.51
C VAL A 367 51.69 31.76 10.35
N ALA A 368 51.81 31.26 11.60
CA ALA A 368 52.95 31.46 12.51
C ALA A 368 53.55 30.11 13.00
N PRO A 369 54.83 30.08 13.44
CA PRO A 369 55.73 28.89 13.43
C PRO A 369 55.82 28.10 14.77
N PRO A 370 56.53 26.94 14.83
CA PRO A 370 56.45 25.98 15.94
C PRO A 370 57.58 26.11 16.98
N ALA A 371 57.32 25.71 18.24
CA ALA A 371 58.30 25.34 19.29
C ALA A 371 57.57 24.76 20.55
N PRO A 372 58.24 24.09 21.52
CA PRO A 372 59.29 23.04 21.51
C PRO A 372 58.86 21.79 22.36
N PRO A 373 59.68 20.73 22.55
CA PRO A 373 59.24 19.49 23.22
C PRO A 373 59.49 19.47 24.73
N GLY A 374 58.58 18.79 25.46
CA GLY A 374 58.58 18.57 26.92
C GLY A 374 57.15 18.75 27.44
N THR A 375 56.50 17.85 28.18
CA THR A 375 56.97 16.92 29.21
C THR A 375 55.90 15.85 29.35
N THR A 376 56.31 14.61 29.58
CA THR A 376 55.46 13.48 29.99
C THR A 376 54.53 13.87 31.15
N ALA A 377 53.23 13.97 30.88
CA ALA A 377 52.21 14.04 31.90
C ALA A 377 51.64 12.63 32.13
N VAL A 378 51.92 12.14 33.33
CA VAL A 378 51.40 10.93 33.96
C VAL A 378 49.87 10.91 33.89
N GLY A 379 49.31 9.73 33.59
CA GLY A 379 47.88 9.51 33.42
C GLY A 379 47.03 10.01 34.60
N GLY A 380 46.19 11.00 34.32
CA GLY A 380 44.94 11.15 35.04
C GLY A 380 43.97 10.04 34.62
N PRO A 381 43.00 9.66 35.46
CA PRO A 381 41.95 8.71 35.08
C PRO A 381 41.28 9.17 33.77
N PRO A 382 40.93 8.25 32.85
CA PRO A 382 40.26 8.62 31.61
C PRO A 382 39.01 9.43 31.96
N ALA A 383 38.86 10.61 31.35
CA ALA A 383 37.66 11.41 31.51
C ALA A 383 36.45 10.55 31.08
N PRO A 384 35.35 10.54 31.86
CA PRO A 384 34.18 9.76 31.50
C PRO A 384 33.65 10.18 30.12
N LEU A 385 33.12 9.21 29.37
CA LEU A 385 32.48 9.47 28.10
C LEU A 385 31.32 10.45 28.31
N THR A 386 31.37 11.59 27.62
CA THR A 386 30.28 12.58 27.63
C THR A 386 29.75 12.73 26.22
N VAL A 387 28.43 12.93 26.11
CA VAL A 387 27.74 13.17 24.84
C VAL A 387 26.90 14.43 24.96
N THR A 388 27.01 15.30 23.97
CA THR A 388 26.15 16.48 23.79
C THR A 388 25.41 16.32 22.47
N ALA A 389 24.12 16.66 22.42
CA ALA A 389 23.34 16.59 21.19
C ALA A 389 22.53 17.86 20.99
N GLU A 390 22.48 18.32 19.74
CA GLU A 390 21.67 19.43 19.28
C GLU A 390 20.70 18.92 18.22
N ALA A 391 19.46 19.43 18.24
CA ALA A 391 18.47 19.11 17.24
C ALA A 391 17.94 20.36 16.57
N SER A 392 17.63 20.25 15.28
CA SER A 392 16.91 21.25 14.51
C SER A 392 15.65 20.62 13.91
N LEU A 393 14.58 21.41 13.89
CA LEU A 393 13.29 20.99 13.36
C LEU A 393 12.88 21.91 12.21
N GLU A 394 12.68 21.34 11.03
CA GLU A 394 12.28 22.07 9.83
C GLU A 394 10.94 21.53 9.28
N CYS A 395 10.06 22.44 8.84
CA CYS A 395 8.83 22.09 8.13
C CYS A 395 9.08 22.16 6.63
N VAL A 396 8.96 21.03 5.93
CA VAL A 396 9.17 20.94 4.47
C VAL A 396 7.95 20.29 3.84
N ARG A 397 7.18 21.07 3.05
CA ARG A 397 5.99 20.58 2.29
C ARG A 397 4.96 19.82 3.15
N GLY A 398 4.71 20.29 4.37
CA GLY A 398 3.72 19.67 5.28
C GLY A 398 4.23 18.47 6.09
N GLN A 399 5.53 18.17 6.05
CA GLN A 399 6.19 17.17 6.90
C GLN A 399 7.22 17.84 7.82
N TYR A 400 7.37 17.32 9.04
CA TYR A 400 8.41 17.77 9.95
C TYR A 400 9.68 16.94 9.76
N LEU A 401 10.81 17.62 9.72
CA LEU A 401 12.13 17.05 9.60
C LEU A 401 12.92 17.34 10.86
N LEU A 402 13.13 16.32 11.69
CA LEU A 402 14.00 16.40 12.87
C LEU A 402 15.41 15.98 12.44
N SER A 403 16.37 16.90 12.50
CA SER A 403 17.79 16.61 12.29
C SER A 403 18.49 16.69 13.64
N VAL A 404 19.12 15.59 14.08
CA VAL A 404 19.85 15.52 15.35
C VAL A 404 21.33 15.29 15.06
N GLU A 405 22.17 16.14 15.64
CA GLU A 405 23.63 16.03 15.61
C GLU A 405 24.13 15.84 17.04
N ALA A 406 24.86 14.74 17.29
CA ALA A 406 25.44 14.43 18.58
C ALA A 406 26.96 14.37 18.48
N GLN A 407 27.64 14.87 19.51
CA GLN A 407 29.09 14.90 19.62
C GLN A 407 29.52 14.25 20.94
N ALA A 408 30.41 13.27 20.85
CA ALA A 408 30.97 12.56 21.99
C ALA A 408 32.41 13.02 22.29
N SER A 409 32.83 12.92 23.55
CA SER A 409 34.21 13.24 23.97
C SER A 409 35.28 12.26 23.46
N ALA A 410 34.87 11.11 22.90
CA ALA A 410 35.72 10.08 22.33
C ALA A 410 35.06 9.41 21.10
N PRO A 411 35.80 8.65 20.27
CA PRO A 411 35.24 7.93 19.13
C PRO A 411 34.22 6.87 19.57
N VAL A 412 33.06 6.86 18.92
CA VAL A 412 31.95 5.96 19.24
C VAL A 412 31.79 4.89 18.15
N VAL A 413 31.36 3.70 18.55
CA VAL A 413 31.09 2.57 17.63
C VAL A 413 29.61 2.37 17.36
N GLU A 414 28.76 2.90 18.24
CA GLU A 414 27.31 2.84 18.12
C GLU A 414 26.70 4.13 18.66
N ALA A 415 25.71 4.67 17.96
CA ALA A 415 24.87 5.76 18.43
C ALA A 415 23.43 5.52 17.99
N VAL A 416 22.50 5.64 18.94
CA VAL A 416 21.07 5.40 18.73
C VAL A 416 20.32 6.65 19.17
N LEU A 417 19.52 7.20 18.26
CA LEU A 417 18.55 8.23 18.53
C LEU A 417 17.21 7.57 18.89
N THR A 418 16.69 7.88 20.07
CA THR A 418 15.33 7.48 20.46
C THR A 418 14.40 8.66 20.25
N VAL A 419 13.36 8.48 19.44
CA VAL A 419 12.32 9.49 19.19
C VAL A 419 10.99 9.00 19.73
N LEU A 420 10.36 9.80 20.56
CA LEU A 420 9.04 9.56 21.11
C LEU A 420 8.11 10.67 20.61
N ALA A 421 7.27 10.32 19.65
CA ALA A 421 6.25 11.18 19.09
C ALA A 421 4.89 10.91 19.77
N ASP A 422 4.27 11.97 20.31
CA ASP A 422 3.02 11.90 21.06
C ASP A 422 3.04 10.79 22.15
N SER A 423 1.96 10.03 22.31
CA SER A 423 1.85 8.88 23.24
C SER A 423 2.10 7.52 22.57
N GLY A 424 2.86 7.51 21.46
CA GLY A 424 3.24 6.30 20.74
C GLY A 424 4.38 5.52 21.42
N PRO A 425 4.71 4.31 20.92
CA PRO A 425 5.91 3.61 21.34
C PRO A 425 7.18 4.37 20.91
N PRO A 426 8.27 4.33 21.69
CA PRO A 426 9.55 4.94 21.31
C PRO A 426 10.09 4.26 20.05
N GLN A 427 10.59 5.07 19.11
CA GLN A 427 11.22 4.60 17.88
C GLN A 427 12.74 4.79 17.99
N GLU A 428 13.49 3.71 17.80
CA GLU A 428 14.95 3.72 17.82
C GLU A 428 15.50 3.84 16.40
N HIS A 429 16.40 4.80 16.20
CA HIS A 429 16.99 5.11 14.92
C HIS A 429 18.53 5.08 15.03
N PRO A 430 19.22 4.19 14.29
CA PRO A 430 20.68 4.18 14.27
C PRO A 430 21.20 5.45 13.58
N MET A 431 22.14 6.14 14.24
CA MET A 431 22.75 7.36 13.70
C MET A 431 23.95 7.04 12.80
N VAL A 432 24.23 7.89 11.81
CA VAL A 432 25.42 7.77 10.98
C VAL A 432 26.61 8.34 11.74
N LEU A 433 27.63 7.51 11.97
CA LEU A 433 28.82 7.85 12.75
C LEU A 433 29.98 8.34 11.86
N ALA A 434 30.60 9.45 12.27
CA ALA A 434 31.82 10.00 11.69
C ALA A 434 32.80 10.40 12.80
N GLY A 435 33.55 9.42 13.32
CA GLY A 435 34.51 9.64 14.42
C GLY A 435 33.81 9.90 15.75
N SER A 436 33.85 11.14 16.21
CA SER A 436 33.19 11.60 17.46
C SER A 436 31.80 12.20 17.22
N THR A 437 31.36 12.33 15.97
CA THR A 437 30.09 12.99 15.61
C THR A 437 29.11 11.98 15.03
N ALA A 438 27.85 12.06 15.43
CA ALA A 438 26.75 11.25 14.94
C ALA A 438 25.64 12.15 14.39
N THR A 439 25.16 11.88 13.18
CA THR A 439 24.05 12.65 12.59
C THR A 439 22.92 11.73 12.17
N HIS A 440 21.68 12.15 12.40
CA HIS A 440 20.51 11.43 11.93
C HIS A 440 19.37 12.38 11.58
N ARG A 441 18.58 12.00 10.57
CA ARG A 441 17.48 12.81 10.05
C ARG A 441 16.22 11.97 9.99
N VAL A 442 15.22 12.35 10.78
CA VAL A 442 13.93 11.65 10.89
C VAL A 442 12.86 12.51 10.21
N THR A 443 12.17 11.92 9.24
CA THR A 443 10.94 12.47 8.68
C THR A 443 9.76 12.00 9.53
N ALA A 444 9.11 12.96 10.19
CA ALA A 444 8.02 12.74 11.11
C ALA A 444 6.68 13.14 10.46
N GLU A 445 5.65 12.32 10.65
CA GLU A 445 4.25 12.69 10.41
C GLU A 445 3.83 13.86 11.34
N PRO A 446 2.73 14.58 11.08
CA PRO A 446 2.33 15.68 11.95
C PRO A 446 2.00 15.19 13.37
N PHE A 447 2.92 15.42 14.30
CA PHE A 447 2.76 15.14 15.73
C PHE A 447 2.40 16.43 16.50
N ARG A 448 1.93 16.32 17.75
CA ARG A 448 1.65 17.48 18.63
C ARG A 448 2.85 17.84 19.50
N SER A 449 3.64 16.84 19.89
CA SER A 449 4.90 17.03 20.63
C SER A 449 5.86 15.89 20.29
N VAL A 450 7.16 16.22 20.19
CA VAL A 450 8.21 15.23 20.02
C VAL A 450 9.22 15.36 21.16
N SER A 451 9.60 14.23 21.75
CA SER A 451 10.73 14.15 22.67
C SER A 451 11.78 13.20 22.12
N TRP A 452 13.05 13.51 22.34
CA TRP A 452 14.14 12.73 21.80
C TRP A 452 15.32 12.66 22.76
N SER A 453 16.10 11.58 22.67
CA SER A 453 17.35 11.41 23.40
C SER A 453 18.34 10.61 22.56
N VAL A 454 19.64 10.80 22.82
CA VAL A 454 20.72 10.08 22.13
C VAL A 454 21.49 9.25 23.14
N ALA A 455 21.72 7.98 22.81
CA ALA A 455 22.62 7.10 23.52
C ALA A 455 23.81 6.75 22.62
N VAL A 456 25.02 6.77 23.18
CA VAL A 456 26.26 6.42 22.48
C VAL A 456 27.06 5.38 23.25
N THR A 457 27.74 4.50 22.51
CA THR A 457 28.64 3.48 23.05
C THR A 457 30.03 3.65 22.43
N ALA A 458 31.05 3.78 23.28
CA ALA A 458 32.46 3.84 22.85
C ALA A 458 33.03 2.44 22.58
N ALA A 459 34.15 2.36 21.85
CA ALA A 459 34.85 1.09 21.61
C ALA A 459 35.35 0.41 22.91
N SER A 460 35.50 1.16 23.99
CA SER A 460 35.82 0.65 25.34
C SER A 460 34.64 -0.05 26.02
N GLY A 461 33.42 0.03 25.46
CA GLY A 461 32.18 -0.46 26.06
C GLY A 461 31.52 0.55 27.02
N GLU A 462 32.10 1.74 27.18
CA GLU A 462 31.52 2.82 27.99
C GLU A 462 30.31 3.44 27.27
N GLN A 463 29.24 3.72 28.02
CA GLN A 463 27.99 4.26 27.50
C GLN A 463 27.70 5.64 28.09
N ALA A 464 27.20 6.55 27.25
CA ALA A 464 26.72 7.86 27.67
C ALA A 464 25.38 8.16 26.99
N HIS A 465 24.50 8.91 27.66
CA HIS A 465 23.20 9.30 27.12
C HIS A 465 22.89 10.76 27.43
N THR A 466 22.07 11.38 26.61
CA THR A 466 21.49 12.70 26.87
C THR A 466 20.16 12.58 27.61
N ASP A 467 19.82 13.57 28.42
CA ASP A 467 18.47 13.71 28.94
C ASP A 467 17.46 13.89 27.80
N PRO A 468 16.20 13.44 27.96
CA PRO A 468 15.17 13.62 26.94
C PRO A 468 14.81 15.10 26.78
N VAL A 469 14.98 15.62 25.57
CA VAL A 469 14.62 17.00 25.21
C VAL A 469 13.26 16.98 24.54
N ALA A 470 12.32 17.80 25.03
CA ALA A 470 10.98 17.95 24.46
C ALA A 470 10.89 19.22 23.61
N GLU A 471 10.55 19.08 22.33
CA GLU A 471 10.41 20.18 21.38
C GLU A 471 8.92 20.42 21.06
N PRO A 472 8.36 21.62 21.35
CA PRO A 472 7.00 21.96 20.97
C PRO A 472 6.92 22.28 19.47
N LEU A 473 6.00 21.64 18.75
CA LEU A 473 5.85 21.82 17.30
C LEU A 473 5.00 23.07 16.98
N LEU A 474 5.58 24.03 16.25
CA LEU A 474 4.87 25.17 15.66
C LEU A 474 4.10 24.73 14.41
N ALA A 475 2.90 25.29 14.17
CA ALA A 475 2.03 24.91 13.06
C ALA A 475 2.75 25.02 11.68
N CYS A 476 2.92 23.89 11.00
CA CYS A 476 3.47 23.78 9.65
C CYS A 476 2.36 24.05 8.60
N PRO A 477 2.35 25.21 7.92
CA PRO A 477 1.33 25.51 6.91
C PRO A 477 1.51 24.61 5.68
N PRO A 478 0.43 24.10 5.08
CA PRO A 478 0.49 23.46 3.77
C PRO A 478 0.81 24.53 2.72
N GLY A 479 2.05 24.55 2.24
CA GLY A 479 2.48 25.40 1.13
C GLY A 479 1.90 24.97 -0.21
#